data_AF-A0A7J6U0A6-F1
#
_entry.id   AF-A0A7J6U0A6-F1
#
_cell.length_a   1.000
_cell.length_b   1.000
_cell.length_c   1.000
_cell.angle_alpha   90.00
_cell.angle_beta   90.00
_cell.angle_gamma   90.00
#
_symmetry.space_group_name_H-M   'P 1'
#
loop_
_entity.id
_entity.type
_entity.pdbx_description
1 polymer ?
#
loop_
_entity_poly.entity_id
_entity_poly.type
_entity_poly.pdbx_seq_one_letter_code
_entity_poly.pdbx_strand_id
1 'polypeptide(L)'
;YTDPIYLKIEKVDMMVRLCTSKNAEQVLSEFKEYAADVDVDFSRKAVRAIGRVAVEVNGVAGKAMPVLLELIDMKVNHIVQEAVVVVADILRKYHIEYEKAISALCDNLESLDQPEAKASMIWMLGEYAEHIENVDAVLDTFMEFFSDEPVSVQLQLLTAIVKLFLKCPDVGQPMVTQVLQLCTEYSSNPDLRDRGYLYWRLLSTDPELAKQVVLCDKPEVWAPVESPYMRQYHRKLLTKLCDETGLMSSVFYLPSEDFVTRMRVHDTDDYTGDDYQQDLLQGEDRTESSAQQRGASEEEGSSSADAYGRRSPGPSTNAVDLLDL
;
A
#
# COMPACT_ATOMS: atom_id res chain seq x y z
N TYR A 1 -11.11 16.68 -18.74
CA TYR A 1 -11.63 15.40 -19.25
C TYR A 1 -10.90 14.83 -20.48
N THR A 2 -10.19 15.61 -21.30
CA THR A 2 -9.52 15.15 -22.55
C THR A 2 -8.04 14.76 -22.40
N ASP A 3 -7.48 14.88 -21.20
CA ASP A 3 -6.06 14.60 -20.99
C ASP A 3 -5.76 13.10 -20.99
N PRO A 4 -4.62 12.67 -21.57
CA PRO A 4 -4.14 11.31 -21.42
C PRO A 4 -3.93 10.92 -19.95
N ILE A 5 -4.12 9.64 -19.63
CA ILE A 5 -4.06 9.12 -18.26
C ILE A 5 -2.76 9.49 -17.52
N TYR A 6 -1.60 9.32 -18.17
CA TYR A 6 -0.31 9.65 -17.56
C TYR A 6 -0.21 11.14 -17.16
N LEU A 7 -0.82 12.03 -17.94
CA LEU A 7 -0.82 13.46 -17.65
C LEU A 7 -1.74 13.76 -16.46
N LYS A 8 -2.90 13.10 -16.37
CA LYS A 8 -3.80 13.24 -15.22
C LYS A 8 -3.10 12.80 -13.93
N ILE A 9 -2.41 11.66 -13.96
CA ILE A 9 -1.66 11.10 -12.82
C ILE A 9 -0.60 12.10 -12.33
N GLU A 10 0.24 12.63 -13.23
CA GLU A 10 1.28 13.60 -12.87
C GLU A 10 0.69 14.93 -12.37
N LYS A 11 -0.42 15.40 -12.95
CA LYS A 11 -1.12 16.60 -12.48
C LYS A 11 -1.59 16.44 -11.04
N VAL A 12 -2.20 15.30 -10.70
CA VAL A 12 -2.63 15.02 -9.32
C VAL A 12 -1.43 15.02 -8.38
N ASP A 13 -0.33 14.35 -8.73
CA ASP A 13 0.86 14.30 -7.89
C ASP A 13 1.49 15.69 -7.68
N MET A 14 1.46 16.55 -8.69
CA MET A 14 1.91 17.94 -8.57
C MET A 14 0.96 18.79 -7.72
N MET A 15 -0.35 18.61 -7.86
CA MET A 15 -1.34 19.31 -7.05
C MET A 15 -1.20 18.98 -5.56
N VAL A 16 -0.94 17.71 -5.21
CA VAL A 16 -0.65 17.31 -3.83
C VAL A 16 0.57 18.07 -3.29
N ARG A 17 1.69 18.09 -4.05
CA ARG A 17 2.95 18.76 -3.64
C ARG A 17 2.82 20.28 -3.51
N LEU A 18 1.93 20.91 -4.29
CA LEU A 18 1.67 22.35 -4.28
C LEU A 18 0.51 22.74 -3.35
N CYS A 19 -0.11 21.78 -2.68
CA CYS A 19 -1.22 22.05 -1.79
C CYS A 19 -0.73 22.74 -0.52
N THR A 20 -1.48 23.75 -0.09
CA THR A 20 -1.29 24.53 1.12
C THR A 20 -2.64 24.70 1.81
N SER A 21 -2.66 25.16 3.06
CA SER A 21 -3.91 25.42 3.77
C SER A 21 -4.81 26.47 3.08
N LYS A 22 -4.24 27.33 2.22
CA LYS A 22 -4.97 28.40 1.52
C LYS A 22 -5.75 27.91 0.29
N ASN A 23 -5.23 26.93 -0.44
CA ASN A 23 -5.83 26.38 -1.65
C ASN A 23 -6.43 24.97 -1.45
N ALA A 24 -6.35 24.41 -0.24
CA ALA A 24 -6.81 23.06 0.07
C ALA A 24 -8.27 22.80 -0.34
N GLU A 25 -9.19 23.74 -0.13
CA GLU A 25 -10.61 23.55 -0.50
C GLU A 25 -10.80 23.36 -2.00
N GLN A 26 -10.09 24.16 -2.80
CA GLN A 26 -10.14 24.06 -4.26
C GLN A 26 -9.50 22.74 -4.73
N VAL A 27 -8.36 22.36 -4.14
CA VAL A 27 -7.67 21.10 -4.47
C VAL A 27 -8.54 19.89 -4.12
N LEU A 28 -9.17 19.89 -2.94
CA LEU A 28 -10.07 18.82 -2.50
C LEU A 28 -11.32 18.74 -3.39
N SER A 29 -11.89 19.87 -3.80
CA SER A 29 -13.02 19.91 -4.73
C SER A 29 -12.64 19.30 -6.07
N GLU A 30 -11.46 19.62 -6.61
CA GLU A 30 -10.98 19.05 -7.87
C GLU A 30 -10.76 17.53 -7.74
N PHE A 31 -10.14 17.07 -6.65
CA PHE A 31 -9.93 15.64 -6.42
C PHE A 31 -11.24 14.88 -6.23
N LYS A 32 -12.27 15.51 -5.66
CA LYS A 32 -13.61 14.93 -5.59
C LYS A 32 -14.19 14.72 -6.99
N GLU A 33 -14.04 15.69 -7.90
CA GLU A 33 -14.47 15.53 -9.29
C GLU A 33 -13.68 14.43 -10.01
N TYR A 34 -12.37 14.33 -9.75
CA TYR A 34 -11.51 13.28 -10.31
C TYR A 34 -11.81 11.89 -9.76
N ALA A 35 -12.29 11.78 -8.52
CA ALA A 35 -12.72 10.51 -7.94
C ALA A 35 -13.95 9.95 -8.66
N ALA A 36 -14.73 10.78 -9.37
CA ALA A 36 -15.86 10.37 -10.18
C ALA A 36 -15.50 10.10 -11.65
N ASP A 37 -14.21 10.01 -12.00
CA ASP A 37 -13.77 9.67 -13.35
C ASP A 37 -14.13 8.20 -13.69
N VAL A 38 -14.18 7.91 -14.98
CA VAL A 38 -14.53 6.57 -15.50
C VAL A 38 -13.37 5.58 -15.38
N ASP A 39 -12.14 6.09 -15.30
CA ASP A 39 -10.94 5.27 -15.09
C ASP A 39 -10.78 4.94 -13.60
N VAL A 40 -10.95 3.65 -13.26
CA VAL A 40 -10.98 3.17 -11.88
C VAL A 40 -9.67 3.45 -11.13
N ASP A 41 -8.53 3.28 -11.80
CA ASP A 41 -7.22 3.49 -11.19
C ASP A 41 -6.94 4.97 -10.93
N PHE A 42 -7.34 5.83 -11.86
CA PHE A 42 -7.28 7.27 -11.67
C PHE A 42 -8.20 7.74 -10.54
N SER A 43 -9.44 7.24 -10.49
CA SER A 43 -10.41 7.55 -9.44
C SER A 43 -9.85 7.17 -8.06
N ARG A 44 -9.26 5.97 -7.93
CA ARG A 44 -8.55 5.56 -6.70
C ARG A 44 -7.39 6.48 -6.35
N LYS A 45 -6.56 6.85 -7.34
CA LYS A 45 -5.44 7.78 -7.12
C LYS A 45 -5.91 9.15 -6.66
N ALA A 46 -7.05 9.65 -7.16
CA ALA A 46 -7.64 10.89 -6.69
C ALA A 46 -8.12 10.81 -5.23
N VAL A 47 -8.76 9.70 -4.83
CA VAL A 47 -9.15 9.45 -3.43
C VAL A 47 -7.92 9.38 -2.52
N ARG A 48 -6.86 8.67 -2.93
CA ARG A 48 -5.57 8.67 -2.21
C ARG A 48 -4.97 10.06 -2.08
N ALA A 49 -5.07 10.88 -3.11
CA ALA A 49 -4.55 12.25 -3.10
C ALA A 49 -5.27 13.13 -2.06
N ILE A 50 -6.58 12.94 -1.85
CA ILE A 50 -7.34 13.58 -0.76
C ILE A 50 -6.72 13.22 0.59
N GLY A 51 -6.45 11.92 0.81
CA GLY A 51 -5.80 11.41 2.02
C GLY A 51 -4.41 12.00 2.26
N ARG A 52 -3.57 12.00 1.22
CA ARG A 52 -2.23 12.57 1.28
C ARG A 52 -2.26 14.05 1.67
N VAL A 53 -3.14 14.85 1.07
CA VAL A 53 -3.26 16.26 1.45
C VAL A 53 -3.77 16.42 2.89
N ALA A 54 -4.73 15.61 3.32
CA ALA A 54 -5.25 15.64 4.70
C ALA A 54 -4.16 15.34 5.74
N VAL A 55 -3.27 14.40 5.43
CA VAL A 55 -2.18 13.96 6.29
C VAL A 55 -0.98 14.91 6.19
N GLU A 56 -0.52 15.28 5.00
CA GLU A 56 0.70 16.07 4.80
C GLU A 56 0.52 17.56 5.15
N VAL A 57 -0.69 18.12 4.96
CA VAL A 57 -0.95 19.56 5.19
C VAL A 57 -1.74 19.77 6.47
N ASN A 58 -1.09 20.41 7.46
CA ASN A 58 -1.72 20.72 8.74
C ASN A 58 -3.01 21.55 8.59
N GLY A 59 -4.06 21.14 9.28
CA GLY A 59 -5.37 21.82 9.28
C GLY A 59 -6.27 21.49 8.07
N VAL A 60 -5.88 20.57 7.19
CA VAL A 60 -6.71 20.16 6.06
C VAL A 60 -7.58 18.93 6.36
N ALA A 61 -7.21 18.08 7.31
CA ALA A 61 -7.96 16.88 7.67
C ALA A 61 -9.47 17.13 7.93
N GLY A 62 -9.80 18.20 8.67
CA GLY A 62 -11.20 18.57 8.94
C GLY A 62 -12.00 18.97 7.69
N LYS A 63 -11.34 19.38 6.60
CA LYS A 63 -11.96 19.70 5.31
C LYS A 63 -12.02 18.48 4.38
N ALA A 64 -11.05 17.58 4.48
CA ALA A 64 -10.99 16.36 3.67
C ALA A 64 -12.00 15.30 4.12
N MET A 65 -12.23 15.16 5.43
CA MET A 65 -13.14 14.14 5.96
C MET A 65 -14.57 14.24 5.40
N PRO A 66 -15.23 15.42 5.37
CA PRO A 66 -16.55 15.54 4.74
C PRO A 66 -16.56 15.12 3.27
N VAL A 67 -15.50 15.43 2.51
CA VAL A 67 -15.37 15.03 1.11
C VAL A 67 -15.31 13.50 0.98
N LEU A 68 -14.55 12.82 1.85
CA LEU A 68 -14.47 11.36 1.87
C LEU A 68 -15.80 10.71 2.24
N LEU A 69 -16.54 11.27 3.21
CA LEU A 69 -17.87 10.78 3.58
C LEU A 69 -18.87 10.93 2.42
N GLU A 70 -18.85 12.05 1.72
CA GLU A 70 -19.67 12.23 0.52
C GLU A 70 -19.32 11.22 -0.59
N LEU A 71 -18.04 10.88 -0.75
CA LEU A 71 -17.61 9.85 -1.71
C LEU A 71 -18.06 8.44 -1.29
N ILE A 72 -18.11 8.15 0.01
CA ILE A 72 -18.66 6.89 0.54
C ILE A 72 -20.17 6.82 0.27
N ASP A 73 -20.89 7.91 0.49
CA ASP A 73 -22.33 8.01 0.27
C ASP A 73 -22.75 7.83 -1.20
N MET A 74 -21.83 8.01 -2.15
CA MET A 74 -22.07 7.70 -3.57
C MET A 74 -22.26 6.20 -3.84
N LYS A 75 -21.86 5.33 -2.90
CA LYS A 75 -22.00 3.86 -2.98
C LYS A 75 -21.36 3.23 -4.23
N VAL A 76 -20.34 3.88 -4.76
CA VAL A 76 -19.51 3.31 -5.85
C VAL A 76 -18.43 2.45 -5.20
N ASN A 77 -18.53 1.14 -5.40
CA ASN A 77 -17.75 0.13 -4.68
C ASN A 77 -16.23 0.44 -4.58
N HIS A 78 -15.53 0.65 -5.70
CA HIS A 78 -14.09 0.91 -5.69
C HIS A 78 -13.71 2.24 -5.00
N ILE A 79 -14.61 3.24 -5.03
CA ILE A 79 -14.42 4.53 -4.35
C ILE A 79 -14.60 4.36 -2.84
N VAL A 80 -15.66 3.68 -2.42
CA VAL A 80 -15.93 3.39 -0.99
C VAL A 80 -14.74 2.68 -0.37
N GLN A 81 -14.23 1.65 -1.03
CA GLN A 81 -13.09 0.88 -0.53
C GLN A 81 -11.82 1.70 -0.38
N GLU A 82 -11.51 2.52 -1.38
CA GLU A 82 -10.35 3.41 -1.31
C GLU A 82 -10.53 4.49 -0.22
N ALA A 83 -11.75 5.02 -0.08
CA ALA A 83 -12.08 5.99 0.95
C ALA A 83 -11.95 5.40 2.36
N VAL A 84 -12.34 4.13 2.57
CA VAL A 84 -12.17 3.43 3.86
C VAL A 84 -10.69 3.38 4.26
N VAL A 85 -9.80 3.05 3.33
CA VAL A 85 -8.35 3.02 3.57
C VAL A 85 -7.85 4.41 3.96
N VAL A 86 -8.23 5.42 3.17
CA VAL A 86 -7.82 6.81 3.41
C VAL A 86 -8.34 7.36 4.74
N VAL A 87 -9.60 7.06 5.10
CA VAL A 87 -10.16 7.47 6.40
C VAL A 87 -9.39 6.82 7.54
N ALA A 88 -9.06 5.53 7.45
CA ALA A 88 -8.25 4.85 8.46
C ALA A 88 -6.87 5.53 8.62
N ASP A 89 -6.22 5.93 7.52
CA ASP A 89 -4.94 6.65 7.57
C ASP A 89 -5.03 8.03 8.23
N ILE A 90 -6.10 8.78 7.94
CA ILE A 90 -6.36 10.06 8.62
C ILE A 90 -6.56 9.85 10.12
N LEU A 91 -7.32 8.83 10.52
CA LEU A 91 -7.57 8.48 11.92
C LEU A 91 -6.33 7.98 12.67
N ARG A 92 -5.38 7.34 11.96
CA ARG A 92 -4.09 6.95 12.52
C ARG A 92 -3.21 8.16 12.86
N LYS A 93 -3.32 9.24 12.11
CA LYS A 93 -2.56 10.47 12.35
C LYS A 93 -3.25 11.38 13.36
N TYR A 94 -4.54 11.59 13.17
CA TYR A 94 -5.33 12.50 13.95
C TYR A 94 -6.30 11.69 14.78
N HIS A 95 -5.94 11.44 16.05
CA HIS A 95 -6.82 10.86 17.07
C HIS A 95 -7.97 11.82 17.42
N ILE A 96 -8.74 12.26 16.43
CA ILE A 96 -9.82 13.25 16.53
C ILE A 96 -11.15 12.50 16.64
N GLU A 97 -12.13 13.14 17.29
CA GLU A 97 -13.53 12.73 17.35
C GLU A 97 -14.17 12.64 15.95
N TYR A 98 -14.23 11.42 15.41
CA TYR A 98 -14.89 11.12 14.14
C TYR A 98 -15.82 9.89 14.25
N GLU A 99 -16.52 9.76 15.38
CA GLU A 99 -17.50 8.67 15.63
C GLU A 99 -18.52 8.53 14.49
N LYS A 100 -19.00 9.66 13.97
CA LYS A 100 -19.96 9.70 12.85
C LYS A 100 -19.39 9.09 11.57
N ALA A 101 -18.09 9.26 11.31
CA ALA A 101 -17.45 8.67 10.14
C ALA A 101 -17.41 7.14 10.23
N ILE A 102 -17.11 6.61 11.42
CA ILE A 102 -17.05 5.17 11.67
C ILE A 102 -18.45 4.54 11.53
N SER A 103 -19.49 5.19 12.06
CA SER A 103 -20.87 4.72 11.89
C SER A 103 -21.30 4.66 10.42
N ALA A 104 -21.03 5.72 9.63
CA ALA A 104 -21.34 5.73 8.19
C ALA A 104 -20.56 4.67 7.39
N LEU A 105 -19.33 4.36 7.82
CA LEU A 105 -18.52 3.31 7.24
C LEU A 105 -19.12 1.92 7.50
N CYS A 106 -19.66 1.67 8.69
CA CYS A 106 -20.29 0.39 9.04
C CYS A 106 -21.48 0.06 8.12
N ASP A 107 -22.24 1.04 7.68
CA ASP A 107 -23.37 0.85 6.75
C ASP A 107 -22.95 0.32 5.36
N ASN A 108 -21.66 0.35 5.03
CA ASN A 108 -21.12 -0.05 3.74
C ASN A 108 -20.23 -1.31 3.81
N LEU A 109 -20.22 -2.04 4.94
CA LEU A 109 -19.37 -3.23 5.16
C LEU A 109 -19.53 -4.32 4.10
N GLU A 110 -20.75 -4.60 3.66
CA GLU A 110 -21.06 -5.64 2.66
C GLU A 110 -20.40 -5.38 1.30
N SER A 111 -19.97 -4.13 1.04
CA SER A 111 -19.33 -3.73 -0.21
C SER A 111 -17.80 -3.93 -0.21
N LEU A 112 -17.18 -4.30 0.92
CA LEU A 112 -15.72 -4.41 1.00
C LEU A 112 -15.23 -5.78 0.52
N ASP A 113 -14.55 -5.82 -0.62
CA ASP A 113 -13.93 -7.04 -1.16
C ASP A 113 -12.39 -7.01 -1.12
N GLN A 114 -11.78 -5.82 -1.12
CA GLN A 114 -10.34 -5.65 -1.11
C GLN A 114 -9.73 -5.92 0.27
N PRO A 115 -8.63 -6.69 0.33
CA PRO A 115 -7.97 -7.02 1.60
C PRO A 115 -7.54 -5.78 2.39
N GLU A 116 -7.05 -4.75 1.69
CA GLU A 116 -6.57 -3.51 2.30
C GLU A 116 -7.70 -2.70 2.94
N ALA A 117 -8.86 -2.61 2.27
CA ALA A 117 -10.04 -1.94 2.79
C ALA A 117 -10.64 -2.70 3.98
N LYS A 118 -10.76 -4.04 3.88
CA LYS A 118 -11.20 -4.90 4.99
C LYS A 118 -10.28 -4.76 6.21
N ALA A 119 -8.97 -4.85 6.03
CA ALA A 119 -8.01 -4.67 7.11
C ALA A 119 -8.11 -3.27 7.74
N SER A 120 -8.24 -2.23 6.92
CA SER A 120 -8.42 -0.85 7.42
C SER A 120 -9.70 -0.68 8.23
N MET A 121 -10.80 -1.29 7.77
CA MET A 121 -12.06 -1.32 8.49
C MET A 121 -11.94 -2.05 9.83
N ILE A 122 -11.42 -3.29 9.82
CA ILE A 122 -11.22 -4.10 11.03
C ILE A 122 -10.30 -3.39 12.03
N TRP A 123 -9.27 -2.67 11.53
CA TRP A 123 -8.44 -1.81 12.38
C TRP A 123 -9.27 -0.74 13.09
N MET A 124 -10.14 -0.02 12.36
CA MET A 124 -11.02 1.00 12.95
C MET A 124 -11.98 0.39 13.98
N LEU A 125 -12.59 -0.76 13.66
CA LEU A 125 -13.49 -1.48 14.57
C LEU A 125 -12.78 -1.85 15.88
N GLY A 126 -11.56 -2.37 15.81
CA GLY A 126 -10.77 -2.73 17.00
C GLY A 126 -10.22 -1.53 17.77
N GLU A 127 -9.84 -0.45 17.08
CA GLU A 127 -9.29 0.76 17.71
C GLU A 127 -10.38 1.55 18.44
N TYR A 128 -11.59 1.64 17.87
CA TYR A 128 -12.70 2.43 18.40
C TYR A 128 -13.84 1.57 18.97
N ALA A 129 -13.57 0.30 19.30
CA ALA A 129 -14.57 -0.68 19.73
C ALA A 129 -15.53 -0.21 20.83
N GLU A 130 -15.07 0.64 21.76
CA GLU A 130 -15.88 1.17 22.87
C GLU A 130 -16.94 2.21 22.43
N HIS A 131 -16.83 2.75 21.21
CA HIS A 131 -17.73 3.77 20.66
C HIS A 131 -18.64 3.22 19.54
N ILE A 132 -18.56 1.92 19.23
CA ILE A 132 -19.29 1.31 18.11
C ILE A 132 -20.33 0.34 18.66
N GLU A 133 -21.60 0.61 18.38
CA GLU A 133 -22.69 -0.31 18.68
C GLU A 133 -22.60 -1.56 17.79
N ASN A 134 -22.85 -2.75 18.35
CA ASN A 134 -22.83 -4.04 17.63
C ASN A 134 -21.48 -4.41 16.98
N VAL A 135 -20.36 -3.89 17.49
CA VAL A 135 -19.01 -4.20 16.97
C VAL A 135 -18.69 -5.71 17.00
N ASP A 136 -19.27 -6.44 17.95
CA ASP A 136 -19.18 -7.89 18.07
C ASP A 136 -19.84 -8.59 16.89
N ALA A 137 -21.08 -8.25 16.55
CA ALA A 137 -21.77 -8.86 15.41
C ALA A 137 -21.02 -8.64 14.09
N VAL A 138 -20.46 -7.44 13.90
CA VAL A 138 -19.67 -7.11 12.72
C VAL A 138 -18.37 -7.94 12.67
N LEU A 139 -17.61 -7.97 13.77
CA LEU A 139 -16.36 -8.73 13.83
C LEU A 139 -16.58 -10.25 13.75
N ASP A 140 -17.71 -10.75 14.26
CA ASP A 140 -18.10 -12.15 14.16
C ASP A 140 -18.32 -12.57 12.71
N THR A 141 -18.95 -11.70 11.90
CA THR A 141 -19.10 -11.92 10.45
C THR A 141 -17.73 -12.12 9.76
N PHE A 142 -16.71 -11.35 10.13
CA PHE A 142 -15.35 -11.56 9.60
C PHE A 142 -14.68 -12.83 10.16
N MET A 143 -15.00 -13.25 11.38
CA MET A 143 -14.49 -14.49 11.96
C MET A 143 -15.09 -15.74 11.33
N GLU A 144 -16.36 -15.72 10.91
CA GLU A 144 -17.00 -16.85 10.22
C GLU A 144 -16.21 -17.28 8.98
N PHE A 145 -15.67 -16.32 8.22
CA PHE A 145 -14.87 -16.55 7.02
C PHE A 145 -13.36 -16.44 7.26
N PHE A 146 -12.89 -16.53 8.51
CA PHE A 146 -11.50 -16.28 8.89
C PHE A 146 -10.49 -17.01 8.01
N SER A 147 -10.69 -18.31 7.76
CA SER A 147 -9.77 -19.16 7.00
C SER A 147 -9.70 -18.82 5.51
N ASP A 148 -10.76 -18.21 4.97
CA ASP A 148 -10.86 -17.82 3.56
C ASP A 148 -10.31 -16.40 3.32
N GLU A 149 -10.17 -15.61 4.38
CA GLU A 149 -9.61 -14.26 4.31
C GLU A 149 -8.08 -14.26 4.11
N PRO A 150 -7.53 -13.24 3.43
CA PRO A 150 -6.09 -13.06 3.30
C PRO A 150 -5.39 -12.91 4.66
N VAL A 151 -4.12 -13.35 4.73
CA VAL A 151 -3.32 -13.29 5.96
C VAL A 151 -3.26 -11.89 6.58
N SER A 152 -3.22 -10.83 5.76
CA SER A 152 -3.24 -9.44 6.26
C SER A 152 -4.53 -9.11 7.02
N VAL A 153 -5.67 -9.60 6.54
CA VAL A 153 -6.99 -9.43 7.17
C VAL A 153 -7.07 -10.28 8.45
N GLN A 154 -6.63 -11.54 8.40
CA GLN A 154 -6.56 -12.43 9.57
C GLN A 154 -5.74 -11.85 10.72
N LEU A 155 -4.54 -11.33 10.41
CA LEU A 155 -3.66 -10.67 11.39
C LEU A 155 -4.31 -9.43 12.02
N GLN A 156 -5.01 -8.66 11.19
CA GLN A 156 -5.69 -7.46 11.63
C GLN A 156 -6.92 -7.79 12.49
N LEU A 157 -7.63 -8.86 12.16
CA LEU A 157 -8.78 -9.39 12.91
C LEU A 157 -8.36 -9.94 14.28
N LEU A 158 -7.29 -10.74 14.33
CA LEU A 158 -6.69 -11.18 15.59
C LEU A 158 -6.39 -9.99 16.50
N THR A 159 -5.73 -8.96 15.97
CA THR A 159 -5.38 -7.76 16.74
C THR A 159 -6.62 -6.97 17.17
N ALA A 160 -7.63 -6.83 16.29
CA ALA A 160 -8.86 -6.11 16.60
C ALA A 160 -9.66 -6.79 17.72
N ILE A 161 -9.79 -8.11 17.69
CA ILE A 161 -10.50 -8.87 18.72
C ILE A 161 -9.75 -8.83 20.07
N VAL A 162 -8.42 -8.91 20.06
CA VAL A 162 -7.64 -8.73 21.29
C VAL A 162 -7.87 -7.33 21.88
N LYS A 163 -7.91 -6.27 21.06
CA LYS A 163 -8.25 -4.92 21.54
C LYS A 163 -9.69 -4.86 22.06
N LEU A 164 -10.65 -5.44 21.35
CA LEU A 164 -12.05 -5.54 21.80
C LEU A 164 -12.13 -6.18 23.18
N PHE A 165 -11.47 -7.31 23.40
CA PHE A 165 -11.43 -7.96 24.71
C PHE A 165 -10.80 -7.09 25.80
N LEU A 166 -9.70 -6.40 25.50
CA LEU A 166 -9.02 -5.55 26.46
C LEU A 166 -9.83 -4.29 26.82
N LYS A 167 -10.63 -3.76 25.90
CA LYS A 167 -11.51 -2.60 26.10
C LYS A 167 -12.87 -2.97 26.70
N CYS A 168 -13.50 -3.99 26.14
CA CYS A 168 -14.86 -4.46 26.45
C CYS A 168 -14.84 -5.98 26.75
N PRO A 169 -14.40 -6.42 27.95
CA PRO A 169 -14.18 -7.83 28.24
C PRO A 169 -15.42 -8.72 28.11
N ASP A 170 -16.59 -8.23 28.54
CA ASP A 170 -17.85 -8.99 28.52
C ASP A 170 -18.26 -9.38 27.09
N VAL A 171 -17.97 -8.50 26.13
CA VAL A 171 -18.28 -8.70 24.72
C VAL A 171 -17.17 -9.49 24.02
N GLY A 172 -15.90 -9.17 24.28
CA GLY A 172 -14.76 -9.75 23.57
C GLY A 172 -14.32 -11.13 24.05
N GLN A 173 -14.72 -11.59 25.25
CA GLN A 173 -14.28 -12.89 25.81
C GLN A 173 -14.58 -14.11 24.91
N PRO A 174 -15.81 -14.32 24.40
CA PRO A 174 -16.08 -15.46 23.52
C PRO A 174 -15.26 -15.36 22.22
N MET A 175 -15.17 -14.16 21.64
CA MET A 175 -14.48 -13.91 20.37
C MET A 175 -12.97 -14.13 20.48
N VAL A 176 -12.32 -13.66 21.57
CA VAL A 176 -10.88 -13.81 21.74
C VAL A 176 -10.48 -15.28 21.88
N THR A 177 -11.31 -16.08 22.53
CA THR A 177 -11.06 -17.52 22.67
C THR A 177 -11.11 -18.20 21.30
N GLN A 178 -12.15 -17.90 20.51
CA GLN A 178 -12.34 -18.45 19.17
C GLN A 178 -11.22 -18.03 18.20
N VAL A 179 -10.88 -16.74 18.13
CA VAL A 179 -9.85 -16.28 17.20
C VAL A 179 -8.47 -16.83 17.55
N LEU A 180 -8.15 -17.00 18.84
CA LEU A 180 -6.90 -17.61 19.27
C LEU A 180 -6.83 -19.07 18.84
N GLN A 181 -7.90 -19.85 19.00
CA GLN A 181 -7.99 -21.22 18.50
C GLN A 181 -7.80 -21.29 16.98
N LEU A 182 -8.49 -20.42 16.23
CA LEU A 182 -8.33 -20.30 14.77
C LEU A 182 -6.87 -20.04 14.38
N CYS A 183 -6.19 -19.12 15.07
CA CYS A 183 -4.80 -18.78 14.80
C CYS A 183 -3.81 -19.89 15.20
N THR A 184 -4.03 -20.60 16.31
CA THR A 184 -3.05 -21.56 16.82
C THR A 184 -3.22 -22.98 16.30
N GLU A 185 -4.47 -23.43 16.14
CA GLU A 185 -4.77 -24.83 15.81
C GLU A 185 -5.02 -25.02 14.31
N TYR A 186 -5.68 -24.05 13.65
CA TYR A 186 -6.16 -24.20 12.28
C TYR A 186 -5.33 -23.45 11.24
N SER A 187 -4.62 -22.38 11.63
CA SER A 187 -3.75 -21.63 10.71
C SER A 187 -2.46 -22.38 10.39
N SER A 188 -2.10 -22.41 9.09
CA SER A 188 -0.79 -22.87 8.60
C SER A 188 0.27 -21.78 8.55
N ASN A 189 -0.12 -20.50 8.71
CA ASN A 189 0.80 -19.37 8.61
C ASN A 189 1.60 -19.22 9.92
N PRO A 190 2.94 -19.26 9.88
CA PRO A 190 3.76 -19.19 11.08
C PRO A 190 3.68 -17.84 11.81
N ASP A 191 3.64 -16.70 11.10
CA ASP A 191 3.53 -15.37 11.73
C ASP A 191 2.18 -15.21 12.46
N LEU A 192 1.10 -15.66 11.83
CA LEU A 192 -0.24 -15.64 12.45
C LEU A 192 -0.30 -16.54 13.69
N ARG A 193 0.29 -17.73 13.61
CA ARG A 193 0.36 -18.68 14.73
C ARG A 193 1.20 -18.13 15.89
N ASP A 194 2.36 -17.56 15.58
CA ASP A 194 3.27 -16.99 16.57
C ASP A 194 2.64 -15.79 17.29
N ARG A 195 1.98 -14.88 16.55
CA ARG A 195 1.22 -13.79 17.15
C ARG A 195 0.02 -14.28 17.96
N GLY A 196 -0.65 -15.33 17.51
CA GLY A 196 -1.71 -16.00 18.27
C GLY A 196 -1.19 -16.49 19.62
N TYR A 197 -0.09 -17.25 19.64
CA TYR A 197 0.53 -17.70 20.89
C TYR A 197 1.06 -16.56 21.76
N LEU A 198 1.61 -15.50 21.16
CA LEU A 198 2.06 -14.31 21.87
C LEU A 198 0.89 -13.67 22.63
N TYR A 199 -0.22 -13.40 21.95
CA TYR A 199 -1.41 -12.83 22.58
C TYR A 199 -2.01 -13.78 23.61
N TRP A 200 -2.10 -15.08 23.32
CA TRP A 200 -2.60 -16.07 24.28
C TRP A 200 -1.81 -16.02 25.58
N ARG A 201 -0.47 -16.11 25.49
CA ARG A 201 0.42 -16.07 26.65
C ARG A 201 0.33 -14.74 27.39
N LEU A 202 0.30 -13.64 26.66
CA LEU A 202 0.18 -12.29 27.23
C LEU A 202 -1.09 -12.15 28.06
N LEU A 203 -2.24 -12.51 27.48
CA LEU A 203 -3.56 -12.42 28.12
C LEU A 203 -3.71 -13.40 29.29
N SER A 204 -3.11 -14.60 29.19
CA SER A 204 -3.19 -15.62 30.25
C SER A 204 -2.24 -15.33 31.42
N THR A 205 -1.15 -14.60 31.18
CA THR A 205 -0.17 -14.27 32.22
C THR A 205 -0.61 -13.06 33.03
N ASP A 206 -0.94 -11.96 32.35
CA ASP A 206 -1.31 -10.71 33.01
C ASP A 206 -2.15 -9.82 32.07
N PRO A 207 -3.47 -9.75 32.28
CA PRO A 207 -4.36 -8.89 31.51
C PRO A 207 -4.07 -7.39 31.67
N GLU A 208 -3.56 -6.93 32.81
CA GLU A 208 -3.24 -5.51 33.03
C GLU A 208 -2.00 -5.11 32.22
N LEU A 209 -0.98 -5.95 32.22
CA LEU A 209 0.20 -5.76 31.37
C LEU A 209 -0.17 -5.87 29.88
N ALA A 210 -1.08 -6.76 29.52
CA ALA A 210 -1.59 -6.85 28.15
C ALA A 210 -2.23 -5.54 27.68
N LYS A 211 -3.02 -4.87 28.53
CA LYS A 211 -3.56 -3.53 28.24
C LYS A 211 -2.44 -2.52 27.97
N GLN A 212 -1.43 -2.48 28.84
CA GLN A 212 -0.32 -1.54 28.69
C GLN A 212 0.51 -1.79 27.42
N VAL A 213 0.66 -3.05 27.01
CA VAL A 213 1.45 -3.41 25.82
C VAL A 213 0.66 -3.18 24.53
N VAL A 214 -0.60 -3.61 24.48
CA VAL A 214 -1.40 -3.62 23.23
C VAL A 214 -2.12 -2.30 22.99
N LEU A 215 -2.57 -1.63 24.05
CA LEU A 215 -3.30 -0.36 24.00
C LEU A 215 -2.40 0.85 24.29
N CYS A 216 -1.08 0.70 24.15
CA CYS A 216 -0.16 1.82 24.33
C CYS A 216 -0.40 2.94 23.31
N ASP A 217 -0.07 4.17 23.72
CA ASP A 217 -0.04 5.31 22.80
C ASP A 217 1.02 5.07 21.73
N LYS A 218 0.55 4.97 20.49
CA LYS A 218 1.41 4.71 19.33
C LYS A 218 2.04 6.04 18.90
N PRO A 219 3.33 6.03 18.51
CA PRO A 219 3.96 7.22 17.96
C PRO A 219 3.29 7.62 16.64
N GLU A 220 3.34 8.91 16.30
CA GLU A 220 2.80 9.42 15.03
C GLU A 220 3.42 8.72 13.81
N VAL A 221 2.57 8.14 12.97
CA VAL A 221 2.95 7.15 11.93
C VAL A 221 3.68 7.75 10.71
N TRP A 222 3.63 9.07 10.46
CA TRP A 222 3.98 9.61 9.14
C TRP A 222 4.91 10.84 9.11
N ALA A 223 5.76 11.03 10.10
CA ALA A 223 7.12 11.35 9.67
C ALA A 223 7.67 9.99 9.22
N PRO A 224 7.98 9.73 7.93
CA PRO A 224 9.12 8.86 7.73
C PRO A 224 10.17 9.51 8.61
N VAL A 225 10.57 8.83 9.68
CA VAL A 225 11.85 9.15 10.29
C VAL A 225 12.80 8.77 9.18
N GLU A 226 12.92 9.64 8.17
CA GLU A 226 13.91 9.57 7.15
C GLU A 226 15.15 9.70 8.01
N SER A 227 15.70 8.51 8.27
CA SER A 227 16.97 8.37 8.92
C SER A 227 17.87 9.42 8.29
N PRO A 228 18.70 10.13 9.05
CA PRO A 228 19.57 11.16 8.48
C PRO A 228 20.26 10.72 7.18
N TYR A 229 20.55 9.42 7.05
CA TYR A 229 21.01 8.73 5.83
C TYR A 229 20.03 8.80 4.64
N MET A 230 18.73 8.50 4.81
CA MET A 230 17.72 8.60 3.75
C MET A 230 17.56 10.03 3.26
N ARG A 231 17.48 11.02 4.16
CA ARG A 231 17.43 12.45 3.79
C ARG A 231 18.62 12.85 2.94
N GLN A 232 19.82 12.43 3.37
CA GLN A 232 21.04 12.73 2.64
C GLN A 232 21.06 12.05 1.27
N TYR A 233 20.60 10.80 1.18
CA TYR A 233 20.48 10.07 -0.08
C TYR A 233 19.51 10.77 -1.03
N HIS A 234 18.30 11.12 -0.57
CA HIS A 234 17.28 11.82 -1.36
C HIS A 234 17.81 13.16 -1.88
N ARG A 235 18.54 13.92 -1.04
CA ARG A 235 19.13 15.19 -1.46
C ARG A 235 20.20 15.02 -2.55
N LYS A 236 21.09 14.04 -2.40
CA LYS A 236 22.12 13.74 -3.41
C LYS A 236 21.49 13.29 -4.73
N LEU A 237 20.50 12.41 -4.66
CA LEU A 237 19.75 11.94 -5.81
C LEU A 237 19.06 13.11 -6.51
N LEU A 238 18.39 13.99 -5.76
CA LEU A 238 17.71 15.17 -6.32
C LEU A 238 18.70 16.08 -7.05
N THR A 239 19.85 16.39 -6.44
CA THR A 239 20.88 17.20 -7.11
C THR A 239 21.31 16.57 -8.43
N LYS A 240 21.56 15.25 -8.45
CA LYS A 240 21.93 14.53 -9.67
C LYS A 240 20.82 14.57 -10.73
N LEU A 241 19.57 14.38 -10.33
CA LEU A 241 18.42 14.46 -11.25
C LEU A 241 18.19 15.88 -11.77
N CYS A 242 18.53 16.92 -10.99
CA CYS A 242 18.52 18.30 -11.46
C CYS A 242 19.59 18.55 -12.54
N ASP A 243 20.76 17.93 -12.43
CA ASP A 243 21.79 18.01 -13.47
C ASP A 243 21.40 17.24 -14.74
N GLU A 244 20.60 16.18 -14.60
CA GLU A 244 20.10 15.32 -15.68
C GLU A 244 18.70 15.74 -16.20
N THR A 245 18.26 16.98 -15.95
CA THR A 245 16.96 17.47 -16.44
C THR A 245 16.87 17.45 -17.97
N GLY A 246 15.75 16.95 -18.50
CA GLY A 246 15.55 16.79 -19.94
C GLY A 246 16.08 15.47 -20.51
N LEU A 247 16.73 14.63 -19.68
CA LEU A 247 17.10 13.25 -20.02
C LEU A 247 16.05 12.25 -19.53
N MET A 248 16.14 11.00 -20.02
CA MET A 248 15.30 9.89 -19.54
C MET A 248 15.42 9.68 -18.02
N SER A 249 16.55 10.02 -17.43
CA SER A 249 16.75 10.00 -15.98
C SER A 249 15.69 10.82 -15.22
N SER A 250 15.36 12.01 -15.74
CA SER A 250 14.37 12.89 -15.13
C SER A 250 12.94 12.38 -15.29
N VAL A 251 12.67 11.55 -16.31
CA VAL A 251 11.36 10.89 -16.52
C VAL A 251 11.22 9.66 -15.63
N PHE A 252 12.30 8.86 -15.50
CA PHE A 252 12.29 7.66 -14.68
C PHE A 252 12.53 7.93 -13.19
N TYR A 253 12.91 9.15 -12.81
CA TYR A 253 13.37 9.50 -11.47
C TYR A 253 14.51 8.60 -10.98
N LEU A 254 15.38 8.18 -11.91
CA LEU A 254 16.53 7.30 -11.68
C LEU A 254 17.79 7.93 -12.29
N PRO A 255 18.96 7.81 -11.65
CA PRO A 255 20.22 8.25 -12.28
C PRO A 255 20.49 7.50 -13.58
N SER A 256 21.10 8.19 -14.54
CA SER A 256 21.50 7.58 -15.83
C SER A 256 22.32 6.28 -15.68
N GLU A 257 23.20 6.23 -14.68
CA GLU A 257 24.03 5.06 -14.36
C GLU A 257 23.24 3.79 -14.00
N ASP A 258 22.00 3.93 -13.53
CA ASP A 258 21.19 2.79 -13.08
C ASP A 258 20.57 1.99 -14.22
N PHE A 259 20.47 2.59 -15.41
CA PHE A 259 19.79 2.01 -16.56
C PHE A 259 20.54 2.15 -17.89
N VAL A 260 21.58 2.97 -17.97
CA VAL A 260 22.48 3.01 -19.12
C VAL A 260 23.55 1.93 -18.92
N THR A 261 23.34 0.77 -19.53
CA THR A 261 24.40 -0.22 -19.69
C THR A 261 25.49 0.40 -20.54
N ARG A 262 26.65 0.73 -19.94
CA ARG A 262 27.85 0.99 -20.75
C ARG A 262 28.10 -0.28 -21.54
N MET A 263 27.85 -0.27 -22.85
CA MET A 263 28.50 -1.23 -23.71
C MET A 263 29.99 -1.08 -23.42
N ARG A 264 30.59 -2.09 -22.80
CA ARG A 264 32.03 -2.22 -22.86
C ARG A 264 32.31 -2.43 -24.32
N VAL A 265 32.62 -1.36 -25.04
CA VAL A 265 33.43 -1.44 -26.24
C VAL A 265 34.67 -2.15 -25.74
N HIS A 266 34.74 -3.45 -26.02
CA HIS A 266 35.98 -4.17 -25.86
C HIS A 266 36.98 -3.37 -26.68
N ASP A 267 38.09 -2.93 -26.10
CA ASP A 267 39.17 -2.26 -26.81
C ASP A 267 39.59 -3.19 -27.98
N THR A 268 38.97 -3.01 -29.14
CA THR A 268 39.50 -3.44 -30.41
C THR A 268 40.26 -2.25 -30.94
N ASP A 269 41.43 -2.02 -30.35
CA ASP A 269 42.55 -1.45 -31.05
C ASP A 269 42.81 -2.34 -32.28
N ASP A 270 42.14 -2.03 -33.40
CA ASP A 270 42.53 -2.33 -34.80
C ASP A 270 41.32 -2.34 -35.77
N TYR A 271 40.53 -1.27 -35.82
CA TYR A 271 39.68 -1.02 -37.00
C TYR A 271 39.93 0.37 -37.55
N THR A 272 40.71 0.40 -38.63
CA THR A 272 40.96 1.57 -39.47
C THR A 272 39.66 2.00 -40.16
N GLY A 273 39.09 3.10 -39.71
CA GLY A 273 38.65 4.26 -40.52
C GLY A 273 37.63 4.16 -41.66
N ASP A 274 37.44 3.03 -42.36
CA ASP A 274 36.79 3.03 -43.69
C ASP A 274 35.52 2.16 -43.83
N ASP A 275 35.12 1.35 -42.83
CA ASP A 275 34.02 0.38 -43.02
C ASP A 275 32.62 0.87 -42.59
N TYR A 276 32.48 2.07 -42.02
CA TYR A 276 31.18 2.58 -41.55
C TYR A 276 30.15 2.89 -42.66
N GLN A 277 30.58 2.91 -43.92
CA GLN A 277 29.70 3.26 -45.04
C GLN A 277 29.11 2.06 -45.80
N GLN A 278 29.55 0.83 -45.53
CA GLN A 278 29.06 -0.35 -46.25
C GLN A 278 27.89 -1.07 -45.56
N ASP A 279 27.79 -1.02 -44.23
CA ASP A 279 26.74 -1.72 -43.48
C ASP A 279 25.36 -1.02 -43.48
N LEU A 280 25.32 0.28 -43.81
CA LEU A 280 24.05 1.01 -43.95
C LEU A 280 23.32 0.75 -45.28
N LEU A 281 23.93 0.04 -46.24
CA LEU A 281 23.38 -0.20 -47.57
C LEU A 281 23.02 -1.67 -47.86
N GLN A 282 23.21 -2.61 -46.92
CA GLN A 282 22.89 -4.04 -47.12
C GLN A 282 21.91 -4.61 -46.08
N GLY A 283 20.99 -3.78 -45.59
CA GLY A 283 19.96 -4.15 -44.62
C GLY A 283 18.60 -4.56 -45.22
N GLU A 284 18.54 -4.97 -46.49
CA GLU A 284 17.34 -5.58 -47.09
C GLU A 284 17.67 -7.05 -47.45
N ASP A 285 16.74 -7.97 -47.19
CA ASP A 285 16.80 -9.43 -47.43
C ASP A 285 17.41 -10.36 -46.36
N ARG A 286 16.89 -10.34 -45.13
CA ARG A 286 16.91 -11.53 -44.23
C ARG A 286 15.62 -11.72 -43.42
N THR A 287 14.46 -11.64 -44.07
CA THR A 287 13.19 -12.15 -43.54
C THR A 287 12.67 -13.25 -44.45
N GLU A 288 13.28 -14.44 -44.48
CA GLU A 288 12.69 -15.67 -45.06
C GLU A 288 13.63 -16.89 -44.93
N SER A 289 14.03 -17.30 -43.71
CA SER A 289 14.64 -18.64 -43.52
C SER A 289 14.72 -19.08 -42.05
N SER A 290 13.59 -19.30 -41.41
CA SER A 290 13.50 -20.17 -40.20
C SER A 290 12.07 -20.48 -39.77
N ALA A 291 11.11 -20.40 -40.69
CA ALA A 291 9.73 -20.86 -40.47
C ALA A 291 9.55 -22.27 -41.05
N GLN A 292 10.21 -23.28 -40.47
CA GLN A 292 9.82 -24.69 -40.63
C GLN A 292 10.60 -25.61 -39.67
N GLN A 293 9.94 -25.96 -38.57
CA GLN A 293 10.01 -27.23 -37.80
C GLN A 293 10.00 -26.98 -36.29
N ARG A 294 8.81 -26.92 -35.71
CA ARG A 294 8.31 -27.93 -34.75
C ARG A 294 6.96 -27.48 -34.22
N GLY A 295 5.95 -28.31 -34.45
CA GLY A 295 4.60 -28.12 -33.95
C GLY A 295 4.34 -28.82 -32.62
N ALA A 296 3.20 -28.41 -32.04
CA ALA A 296 2.26 -29.11 -31.17
C ALA A 296 2.61 -29.31 -29.68
N SER A 297 2.04 -28.44 -28.83
CA SER A 297 1.03 -28.72 -27.76
C SER A 297 0.70 -27.36 -27.07
N GLU A 298 -0.55 -26.87 -27.14
CA GLU A 298 -1.57 -26.82 -26.04
C GLU A 298 -1.02 -26.19 -24.74
N GLU A 299 -1.66 -25.28 -24.02
CA GLU A 299 -2.92 -24.51 -24.05
C GLU A 299 -2.72 -23.39 -23.00
N GLU A 300 -3.72 -22.49 -22.88
CA GLU A 300 -3.96 -21.53 -21.78
C GLU A 300 -3.23 -20.17 -21.80
N GLY A 301 -4.06 -19.12 -21.77
CA GLY A 301 -3.65 -17.72 -21.73
C GLY A 301 -3.48 -17.19 -20.31
N SER A 302 -2.60 -16.19 -20.16
CA SER A 302 -2.65 -15.24 -19.06
C SER A 302 -1.84 -13.97 -19.40
N SER A 303 -2.57 -12.86 -19.44
CA SER A 303 -2.22 -11.51 -18.96
C SER A 303 -0.77 -11.27 -18.49
N SER A 304 -0.01 -10.42 -19.20
CA SER A 304 1.22 -9.82 -18.67
C SER A 304 0.94 -8.45 -18.03
N ALA A 305 0.69 -8.47 -16.73
CA ALA A 305 1.05 -7.41 -15.79
C ALA A 305 2.12 -8.00 -14.85
N ASP A 306 2.93 -7.13 -14.23
CA ASP A 306 3.95 -7.42 -13.22
C ASP A 306 5.36 -7.80 -13.70
N ALA A 307 6.16 -6.77 -13.97
CA ALA A 307 7.62 -6.86 -13.90
C ALA A 307 8.24 -5.55 -13.35
N TYR A 308 7.87 -5.18 -12.11
CA TYR A 308 8.70 -4.29 -11.28
C TYR A 308 8.87 -4.88 -9.88
N GLY A 309 9.76 -5.87 -9.77
CA GLY A 309 10.29 -6.36 -8.49
C GLY A 309 11.82 -6.36 -8.53
N ARG A 310 12.45 -5.28 -8.06
CA ARG A 310 13.91 -5.24 -7.87
C ARG A 310 14.23 -5.88 -6.51
N ARG A 311 15.03 -6.96 -6.53
CA ARG A 311 15.71 -7.51 -5.34
C ARG A 311 16.80 -6.55 -4.87
N SER A 312 16.82 -6.24 -3.58
CA SER A 312 17.96 -5.57 -2.92
C SER A 312 19.11 -6.56 -2.72
N PRO A 313 20.39 -6.14 -2.86
CA PRO A 313 21.53 -7.00 -2.55
C PRO A 313 21.72 -7.07 -1.02
N GLY A 314 21.65 -8.28 -0.46
CA GLY A 314 21.99 -8.53 0.95
C GLY A 314 23.52 -8.53 1.17
N PRO A 315 23.99 -8.25 2.40
CA PRO A 315 25.41 -8.29 2.72
C PRO A 315 25.93 -9.73 2.77
N SER A 316 27.15 -9.94 2.27
CA SER A 316 27.86 -11.22 2.31
C SER A 316 28.19 -11.63 3.75
N THR A 317 27.64 -12.76 4.20
CA THR A 317 27.98 -13.37 5.49
C THR A 317 28.89 -14.58 5.28
N ASN A 318 30.09 -14.51 5.85
CA ASN A 318 30.92 -15.69 6.10
C ASN A 318 30.21 -16.53 7.15
N ALA A 319 29.96 -17.80 6.82
CA ALA A 319 29.34 -18.78 7.69
C ALA A 319 30.24 -19.08 8.91
N VAL A 320 29.65 -19.03 10.10
CA VAL A 320 30.12 -19.77 11.28
C VAL A 320 28.92 -20.57 11.79
N ASP A 321 29.05 -21.88 11.70
CA ASP A 321 28.08 -22.89 12.07
C ASP A 321 27.94 -22.94 13.60
N LEU A 322 26.71 -22.91 14.11
CA LEU A 322 26.41 -22.69 15.53
C LEU A 322 25.48 -23.78 16.06
N LEU A 323 25.93 -25.03 15.88
CA LEU A 323 25.34 -26.23 16.50
C LEU A 323 26.26 -26.91 17.52
N ASP A 324 27.29 -26.23 18.00
CA ASP A 324 28.04 -26.65 19.19
C ASP A 324 28.05 -25.51 20.22
N LEU A 325 27.01 -25.46 21.06
CA LEU A 325 27.03 -25.06 22.47
C LEU A 325 25.73 -25.44 23.19
#